data_AF-A0A8B7E6G6-F1
#
_entry.id   AF-A0A8B7E6G6-F1
#
_cell.length_a   1.000
_cell.length_b   1.000
_cell.length_c   1.000
_cell.angle_alpha   90.00
_cell.angle_beta   90.00
_cell.angle_gamma   90.00
#
_symmetry.space_group_name_H-M   'P 1'
#
loop_
_entity.id
_entity.type
_entity.pdbx_description
1 polymer ?
#
loop_
_entity_poly.entity_id
_entity_poly.type
_entity_poly.pdbx_seq_one_letter_code
_entity_poly.pdbx_strand_id
1 'polypeptide(L)'
;MLANNLLKSNQHGFQKNKSCITNLLETQDILLDAIENGWCVDVLYTDFSKAFDKVPYMRLMSKLISYGIVGVILNWIEAYLHNRKQRVILGECVSKWLTVESGVPQ
;
A
#
# COMPACT_ATOMS: atom_id res chain seq x y z
N MET A 1 -5.44 -1.20 14.06
CA MET A 1 -5.10 -0.06 13.17
C MET A 1 -6.23 0.97 13.13
N LEU A 2 -7.47 0.62 12.72
CA LEU A 2 -8.63 1.53 12.81
C LEU A 2 -8.95 1.93 14.25
N ALA A 3 -9.01 0.97 15.18
CA ALA A 3 -9.21 1.25 16.62
C ALA A 3 -8.12 2.15 17.25
N ASN A 4 -6.95 2.24 16.60
CA ASN A 4 -5.82 3.07 17.05
C ASN A 4 -5.70 4.35 16.21
N ASN A 5 -6.71 4.67 15.39
CA ASN A 5 -6.74 5.83 14.48
C ASN A 5 -5.52 5.94 13.53
N LEU A 6 -4.91 4.80 13.17
CA LEU A 6 -3.74 4.75 12.29
C LEU A 6 -4.10 4.78 10.80
N LEU A 7 -5.34 4.41 10.47
CA LEU A 7 -5.88 4.42 9.11
C LEU A 7 -7.10 5.34 9.07
N LYS A 8 -7.30 6.02 7.94
CA LYS A 8 -8.48 6.86 7.71
C LYS A 8 -9.70 6.00 7.37
N SER A 9 -10.89 6.48 7.74
CA SER A 9 -12.16 5.79 7.50
C SER A 9 -12.51 5.63 6.02
N ASN A 10 -12.00 6.53 5.18
CA ASN A 10 -12.14 6.51 3.72
C ASN A 10 -11.09 5.63 3.02
N GLN A 11 -10.30 4.83 3.76
CA GLN A 11 -9.45 3.82 3.14
C GLN A 11 -10.24 2.53 2.92
N HIS A 12 -10.52 2.20 1.66
CA HIS A 12 -11.28 0.99 1.32
C HIS A 12 -10.40 -0.21 0.99
N GLY A 13 -9.18 0.04 0.49
CA GLY A 13 -8.24 -1.02 0.13
C GLY A 13 -7.74 -1.81 1.35
N PHE A 14 -7.77 -3.14 1.25
CA PHE A 14 -7.29 -4.07 2.27
C PHE A 14 -7.90 -3.87 3.66
N GLN A 15 -9.14 -3.36 3.74
CA GLN A 15 -9.88 -3.19 4.98
C GLN A 15 -11.05 -4.16 5.06
N LYS A 16 -11.27 -4.73 6.25
CA LYS A 16 -12.44 -5.56 6.52
C LYS A 16 -13.71 -4.72 6.38
N ASN A 17 -14.76 -5.28 5.79
CA ASN A 17 -16.07 -4.65 5.56
C ASN A 17 -16.05 -3.39 4.66
N LYS A 18 -14.97 -3.16 3.91
CA LYS A 18 -14.89 -2.14 2.88
C LYS A 18 -14.56 -2.82 1.54
N SER A 19 -15.08 -2.25 0.45
CA SER A 19 -14.93 -2.76 -0.91
C SER A 19 -14.88 -1.62 -1.93
N CYS A 20 -14.58 -1.95 -3.19
CA CYS A 20 -14.66 -0.99 -4.30
C CYS A 20 -16.07 -0.39 -4.43
N ILE A 21 -17.11 -1.18 -4.14
CA ILE A 21 -18.51 -0.70 -4.19
C ILE A 21 -18.75 0.34 -3.10
N THR A 22 -18.34 0.08 -1.85
CA THR A 22 -18.49 1.06 -0.77
C THR A 22 -17.74 2.36 -1.06
N ASN A 23 -16.57 2.28 -1.72
CA ASN A 23 -15.81 3.48 -2.12
C ASN A 23 -16.55 4.28 -3.19
N LEU A 24 -17.13 3.57 -4.17
CA LEU A 24 -17.90 4.19 -5.23
C LEU A 24 -19.15 4.89 -4.69
N LEU A 25 -19.89 4.24 -3.79
CA LEU A 25 -21.08 4.82 -3.15
C LEU A 25 -20.72 6.07 -2.34
N GLU A 26 -19.69 5.99 -1.48
CA GLU A 26 -19.24 7.17 -0.71
C GLU A 26 -18.77 8.32 -1.61
N THR A 27 -18.11 8.01 -2.73
CA THR A 27 -17.71 9.04 -3.71
C THR A 27 -18.92 9.64 -4.42
N GLN A 28 -19.89 8.82 -4.80
CA GLN A 28 -21.11 9.26 -5.46
C GLN A 28 -21.92 10.20 -4.56
N ASP A 29 -22.06 9.88 -3.28
CA ASP A 29 -22.76 10.73 -2.32
C ASP A 29 -22.13 12.13 -2.22
N ILE A 30 -20.78 12.20 -2.18
CA ILE A 30 -20.05 13.48 -2.17
C ILE A 30 -20.29 14.28 -3.46
N LEU A 31 -20.30 13.61 -4.61
CA LEU A 31 -20.51 14.28 -5.90
C LEU A 31 -21.95 14.80 -6.04
N LEU A 32 -22.94 14.01 -5.60
CA LEU A 32 -24.35 14.40 -5.65
C LEU A 32 -24.62 15.61 -4.76
N ASP A 33 -24.11 15.61 -3.53
CA ASP A 33 -24.25 16.76 -2.61
C ASP A 33 -23.64 18.03 -3.20
N ALA A 34 -22.46 17.94 -3.81
CA ALA A 34 -21.85 19.10 -4.47
C ALA A 34 -22.67 19.61 -5.67
N ILE A 35 -23.26 18.70 -6.47
CA ILE A 35 -24.13 19.07 -7.60
C ILE A 35 -25.40 19.76 -7.09
N GLU A 36 -26.03 19.23 -6.04
CA GLU A 36 -27.24 19.80 -5.44
C GLU A 36 -27.00 21.21 -4.89
N ASN A 37 -25.82 21.45 -4.33
CA ASN A 37 -25.39 22.76 -3.83
C ASN A 37 -24.84 23.70 -4.94
N GLY A 38 -24.81 23.26 -6.19
CA GLY A 38 -24.31 24.04 -7.33
C GLY A 38 -22.80 24.29 -7.31
N TRP A 39 -22.02 23.44 -6.63
CA TRP A 39 -20.57 23.55 -6.55
C TRP A 39 -19.90 22.92 -7.77
N CYS A 40 -18.78 23.51 -8.19
CA CYS A 40 -17.90 22.88 -9.16
C CYS A 40 -17.00 21.86 -8.45
N VAL A 41 -16.88 20.66 -9.02
CA VAL A 41 -16.04 19.59 -8.48
C VAL A 41 -15.01 19.17 -9.51
N ASP A 42 -13.75 19.15 -9.08
CA ASP A 42 -12.64 18.55 -9.82
C ASP A 42 -12.15 17.29 -9.09
N VAL A 43 -11.85 16.23 -9.83
CA VAL A 43 -11.38 14.96 -9.26
C VAL A 43 -9.99 14.63 -9.78
N LEU A 44 -9.05 14.42 -8.86
CA LEU A 44 -7.69 13.97 -9.15
C LEU A 44 -7.56 12.46 -8.89
N TYR A 45 -7.45 11.68 -9.97
CA TYR A 45 -7.10 10.27 -9.87
C TYR A 45 -5.58 10.10 -9.99
N THR A 46 -4.97 9.45 -9.00
CA THR A 46 -3.54 9.14 -8.98
C THR A 46 -3.33 7.65 -8.76
N ASP A 47 -2.30 7.10 -9.39
CA ASP A 47 -1.90 5.71 -9.22
C ASP A 47 -0.37 5.58 -9.13
N PHE A 48 0.08 4.60 -8.35
CA PHE A 48 1.50 4.33 -8.17
C PHE A 48 1.97 3.25 -9.14
N SER A 49 2.84 3.63 -10.08
CA SER A 49 3.51 2.66 -10.95
C SER A 49 4.32 1.63 -10.13
N LYS A 50 3.96 0.36 -10.24
CA LYS A 50 4.60 -0.76 -9.51
C LYS A 50 4.65 -0.52 -7.99
N ALA A 51 3.51 -0.19 -7.39
CA ALA A 51 3.39 0.20 -5.99
C ALA A 51 4.12 -0.73 -5.01
N PHE A 52 3.97 -2.05 -5.18
CA PHE A 52 4.61 -3.04 -4.31
C PHE A 52 6.09 -3.23 -4.58
N ASP A 53 6.56 -3.05 -5.82
CA ASP A 53 7.98 -3.24 -6.18
C ASP A 53 8.85 -2.03 -5.77
N LYS A 54 8.22 -0.86 -5.55
CA LYS A 54 8.91 0.40 -5.27
C LYS A 54 8.87 0.84 -3.81
N VAL A 55 8.34 0.02 -2.90
CA VAL A 55 8.28 0.36 -1.46
C VAL A 55 9.70 0.55 -0.90
N PRO A 56 10.07 1.74 -0.41
CA PRO A 56 11.41 1.97 0.13
C PRO A 56 11.57 1.35 1.52
N TYR A 57 12.55 0.46 1.67
CA TYR A 57 12.81 -0.32 2.88
C TYR A 57 12.88 0.55 4.15
N MET A 58 13.76 1.55 4.16
CA MET A 58 13.98 2.39 5.35
C MET A 58 12.71 3.13 5.80
N ARG A 59 11.94 3.66 4.84
CA ARG A 59 10.70 4.38 5.18
C ARG A 59 9.61 3.43 5.69
N LEU A 60 9.54 2.22 5.15
CA LEU A 60 8.63 1.20 5.67
C LEU A 60 8.98 0.86 7.12
N MET A 61 10.26 0.63 7.44
CA MET A 61 10.70 0.32 8.81
C MET A 61 10.36 1.47 9.77
N SER A 62 10.70 2.71 9.42
CA SER A 62 10.35 3.89 10.23
C SER A 62 8.84 4.01 10.44
N LYS A 63 8.03 3.68 9.42
CA LYS A 63 6.56 3.73 9.52
C LYS A 63 6.02 2.67 10.47
N LEU A 64 6.53 1.44 10.40
CA LEU A 64 6.13 0.35 11.30
C LEU A 64 6.45 0.70 12.77
N ILE A 65 7.65 1.24 13.03
CA ILE A 65 8.05 1.72 14.36
C ILE A 65 7.09 2.83 14.84
N SER A 66 6.75 3.80 13.96
CA SER A 66 5.81 4.87 14.30
C SER A 66 4.39 4.38 14.63
N TYR A 67 4.03 3.18 14.16
CA TYR A 67 2.77 2.51 14.49
C TYR A 67 2.85 1.66 15.76
N GLY A 68 4.00 1.67 16.45
CA GLY A 68 4.25 0.91 17.67
C GLY A 68 4.68 -0.54 17.42
N ILE A 69 5.00 -0.91 16.19
CA ILE A 69 5.51 -2.26 15.87
C ILE A 69 7.01 -2.29 16.17
N VAL A 70 7.39 -3.04 17.20
CA VAL A 70 8.76 -3.15 17.72
C VAL A 70 9.10 -4.57 18.12
N GLY A 71 10.37 -4.82 18.46
CA GLY A 71 10.83 -6.09 19.00
C GLY A 71 10.83 -7.22 17.97
N VAL A 72 10.45 -8.43 18.39
CA VAL A 72 10.58 -9.66 17.59
C VAL A 72 9.86 -9.56 16.25
N ILE A 73 8.68 -8.95 16.22
CA ILE A 73 7.88 -8.81 14.99
C ILE A 73 8.58 -7.86 14.01
N LEU A 74 9.12 -6.73 14.48
CA LEU A 74 9.84 -5.80 13.61
C LEU A 74 11.10 -6.47 13.02
N ASN A 75 11.87 -7.17 13.86
CA ASN A 75 13.06 -7.90 13.44
C ASN A 75 12.73 -8.98 12.40
N TRP A 76 11.59 -9.66 12.55
CA TRP A 76 11.12 -10.64 11.58
C TRP A 76 10.77 -10.01 10.23
N ILE A 77 10.08 -8.86 10.23
CA ILE A 77 9.75 -8.12 8.99
C ILE A 77 11.03 -7.59 8.32
N GLU A 78 11.96 -7.04 9.10
CA GLU A 78 13.28 -6.60 8.63
C GLU A 78 14.02 -7.76 7.97
N ALA A 79 14.15 -8.91 8.65
CA ALA A 79 14.79 -10.09 8.09
C ALA A 79 14.10 -10.61 6.82
N TYR A 80 12.77 -10.50 6.75
CA TYR A 80 12.00 -10.90 5.57
C TYR A 80 12.25 -10.00 4.35
N LEU A 81 12.49 -8.71 4.57
CA LEU A 81 12.64 -7.72 3.49
C LEU A 81 14.09 -7.37 3.14
N HIS A 82 15.04 -7.62 4.05
CA HIS A 82 16.44 -7.27 3.92
C HIS A 82 17.23 -8.27 3.06
N ASN A 83 18.26 -7.80 2.35
CA ASN A 83 19.19 -8.60 1.53
C ASN A 83 18.53 -9.60 0.56
N ARG A 84 17.34 -9.27 0.06
CA ARG A 84 16.63 -10.10 -0.91
C ARG A 84 17.37 -10.14 -2.23
N LYS A 85 17.31 -11.30 -2.90
CA LYS A 85 17.83 -11.50 -4.25
C LYS A 85 16.74 -12.08 -5.14
N GLN A 86 16.74 -11.70 -6.41
CA GLN A 86 15.82 -12.20 -7.42
C GLN A 86 16.57 -12.65 -8.67
N ARG A 87 15.97 -13.58 -9.42
CA ARG A 87 16.41 -14.00 -10.75
C ARG A 87 15.19 -14.46 -11.55
N VAL A 88 15.32 -14.51 -12.87
CA VAL A 88 14.29 -14.99 -13.79
C VAL A 88 14.69 -16.37 -14.30
N ILE A 89 13.71 -17.27 -14.40
CA ILE A 89 13.86 -18.60 -14.99
C ILE A 89 12.89 -18.68 -16.17
N LEU A 90 13.40 -19.04 -17.36
CA LEU A 90 12.61 -19.22 -18.57
C LEU A 90 13.01 -20.54 -19.23
N GLY A 91 12.21 -21.58 -19.03
CA GLY A 91 12.58 -22.95 -19.40
C GLY A 91 13.87 -23.38 -18.69
N GLU A 92 14.89 -23.74 -19.47
CA GLU A 92 16.21 -24.10 -18.95
C GLU A 92 17.15 -22.90 -18.74
N CYS A 93 16.76 -21.70 -19.21
CA CYS A 93 17.57 -20.49 -19.05
C CYS A 93 17.37 -19.87 -17.67
N VAL A 94 18.47 -19.59 -16.97
CA VAL A 94 18.47 -18.98 -15.63
C VAL A 94 19.30 -17.71 -15.64
N SER A 95 18.71 -16.58 -15.22
CA SER A 95 19.44 -15.32 -15.10
C SER A 95 20.37 -15.31 -13.88
N LYS A 96 21.32 -14.38 -13.88
CA LYS A 96 22.11 -14.07 -12.69
C LYS A 96 21.20 -13.57 -11.56
N TRP A 97 21.62 -13.81 -10.32
CA TRP A 97 21.01 -13.20 -9.15
C TRP A 97 21.25 -11.69 -9.14
N LEU A 98 20.21 -10.93 -8.85
CA LEU A 98 20.24 -9.49 -8.63
C LEU A 98 19.75 -9.17 -7.22
N THR A 99 20.38 -8.21 -6.57
CA THR A 99 19.92 -7.68 -5.27
C THR A 99 18.63 -6.88 -5.47
N VAL A 100 17.71 -7.01 -4.52
CA VAL A 100 16.45 -6.27 -4.51
C VAL A 100 16.56 -5.15 -3.47
N GLU A 101 16.65 -3.90 -3.96
CA GLU A 101 16.86 -2.72 -3.12
C GLU A 101 15.55 -2.09 -2.62
N SER A 102 14.43 -2.40 -3.28
CA SER A 102 13.12 -1.87 -2.94
C SER A 102 12.01 -2.90 -3.15
N GLY A 103 10.87 -2.60 -2.57
CA GLY A 103 9.64 -3.34 -2.73
C GLY A 103 9.42 -4.41 -1.67
N VAL A 104 8.23 -4.97 -1.72
CA VAL A 104 7.80 -6.11 -0.93
C VAL A 104 7.50 -7.27 -1.88
N PRO A 105 7.71 -8.53 -1.45
CA PRO A 105 7.22 -9.69 -2.21
C PRO A 105 5.70 -9.59 -2.45
N GLN A 106 5.25 -10.00 -3.64
CA GLN A 106 3.83 -10.12 -4.01
C GLN A 106 3.32 -11.52 -3.75
#